data_AF-A0A259DHG4-F1
#
_entry.id   AF-A0A259DHG4-F1
#
_cell.length_a   1.000
_cell.length_b   1.000
_cell.length_c   1.000
_cell.angle_alpha   90.00
_cell.angle_beta   90.00
_cell.angle_gamma   90.00
#
_symmetry.space_group_name_H-M   'P 1'
#
loop_
_entity.id
_entity.type
_entity.pdbx_description
1 polymer ?
#
loop_
_entity_poly.entity_id
_entity_poly.type
_entity_poly.pdbx_seq_one_letter_code
_entity_poly.pdbx_strand_id
1 'polypeptide(L)'
;MSARGLLAVNYFSLSQTDAQKALLATTLAGYQRTLEITQNRYTAGIAAKTDVLQAQTQLATAKAEDAGLVRTRAQLEHAIAVLVGDMPAVNGVAPVIEHAAAAGKFEFWPPLEWAAIVTFVAGLLTMGLGSIPQQDVFQRANASKSERIAVWGTVIGGVLYFVFAAVPIYLTYAATLVDPALTASVLAQDAQQVLPAFIKAHLPLYAQIIFYGALLSVIMSTASGTLLAPSVTISENIIKEFMPHHRMSQKKLLWITRSVVVVFTLLVVVYSLWSLQSETSIHTMVANAYKITLACAFVPLVAGLYWKRANNAGAGLSIVLGLTAWIAMEFIAPEAALQPQFVGLLASAAGMIAGSLKPRLFGGRRPLPRHT
;
A
#
# COMPACT_ATOMS: atom_id res chain seq x y z
N MET A 1 36.26 4.34 -3.72
CA MET A 1 36.50 3.50 -2.51
C MET A 1 35.49 2.37 -2.50
N SER A 2 35.90 1.11 -2.30
CA SER A 2 34.96 -0.02 -2.21
C SER A 2 34.12 0.08 -0.93
N ALA A 3 32.93 -0.53 -0.90
CA ALA A 3 32.07 -0.53 0.29
C ALA A 3 32.78 -1.05 1.56
N ARG A 4 33.67 -2.04 1.39
CA ARG A 4 34.53 -2.56 2.47
C ARG A 4 35.58 -1.55 2.94
N GLY A 5 36.12 -0.74 2.03
CA GLY A 5 37.05 0.35 2.37
C GLY A 5 36.38 1.49 3.14
N LEU A 6 35.16 1.87 2.74
CA LEU A 6 34.36 2.87 3.47
C LEU A 6 33.95 2.38 4.86
N LEU A 7 33.59 1.09 5.00
CA LEU A 7 33.29 0.48 6.29
C LEU A 7 34.48 0.57 7.25
N ALA A 8 35.68 0.21 6.77
CA ALA A 8 36.90 0.30 7.56
C ALA A 8 37.21 1.74 7.98
N VAL A 9 37.11 2.70 7.06
CA VAL A 9 37.34 4.13 7.36
C VAL A 9 36.35 4.65 8.41
N ASN A 10 35.06 4.31 8.27
CA ASN A 10 34.04 4.73 9.23
C ASN A 10 34.26 4.09 10.61
N TYR A 11 34.64 2.81 10.66
CA TYR A 11 34.94 2.10 11.92
C TYR A 11 36.15 2.68 12.66
N PHE A 12 37.25 2.97 11.94
CA PHE A 12 38.42 3.60 12.54
C PHE A 12 38.11 5.04 13.00
N SER A 13 37.31 5.78 12.24
CA SER A 13 36.86 7.13 12.62
C SER A 13 35.96 7.09 13.87
N LEU A 14 35.11 6.07 14.00
CA LEU A 14 34.27 5.85 15.18
C LEU A 14 35.14 5.58 16.40
N SER A 15 36.10 4.66 16.27
CA SER A 15 37.05 4.33 17.33
C SER A 15 37.89 5.54 17.76
N GLN A 16 38.31 6.38 16.80
CA GLN A 16 39.02 7.63 17.09
C GLN A 16 38.13 8.63 17.86
N THR A 17 36.86 8.75 17.45
CA THR A 17 35.89 9.63 18.12
C THR A 17 35.63 9.18 19.57
N ASP A 18 35.54 7.87 19.81
CA ASP A 18 35.38 7.32 21.16
C ASP A 18 36.61 7.61 22.04
N ALA A 19 37.82 7.52 21.49
CA ALA A 19 39.05 7.91 22.21
C ALA A 19 39.07 9.41 22.54
N GLN A 20 38.61 10.28 21.62
CA GLN A 20 38.49 11.72 21.86
C GLN A 20 37.47 12.03 22.96
N LYS A 21 36.31 11.36 22.96
CA LYS A 21 35.30 11.52 24.01
C LYS A 21 35.81 11.10 25.39
N ALA A 22 36.56 10.01 25.48
CA ALA A 22 37.15 9.56 26.75
C ALA A 22 38.13 10.59 27.33
N LEU A 23 38.94 11.22 26.48
CA LEU A 23 39.85 12.29 26.88
C LEU A 23 39.08 13.55 27.31
N LEU A 24 38.06 13.94 26.57
CA LEU A 24 37.24 15.11 26.87
C LEU A 24 36.44 14.94 28.17
N ALA A 25 35.97 13.73 28.49
CA ALA A 25 35.29 13.44 29.75
C ALA A 25 36.19 13.74 30.97
N THR A 26 37.47 13.41 30.88
CA THR A 26 38.47 13.73 31.93
C THR A 26 38.66 15.25 32.06
N THR A 27 38.69 15.96 30.93
CA THR A 27 38.83 17.42 30.88
C THR A 27 37.59 18.12 31.48
N LEU A 28 36.39 17.63 31.16
CA LEU A 28 35.12 18.12 31.72
C LEU A 28 35.08 17.97 33.24
N ALA A 29 35.50 16.82 33.78
CA ALA A 29 35.60 16.62 35.21
C ALA A 29 36.57 17.62 35.88
N GLY A 30 37.71 17.89 35.22
CA GLY A 30 38.68 18.90 35.65
C GLY A 30 38.08 20.32 35.67
N TYR A 31 37.42 20.76 34.60
CA TYR A 31 36.78 22.07 34.54
C TYR A 31 35.61 22.22 35.51
N GLN A 32 34.84 21.16 35.75
CA GLN A 32 33.80 21.13 36.76
C GLN A 32 34.39 21.39 38.16
N ARG A 33 35.51 20.73 38.49
CA ARG A 33 36.23 20.94 39.76
C ARG A 33 36.80 22.35 39.88
N THR A 34 37.37 22.90 38.81
CA THR A 34 37.89 24.27 38.79
C THR A 34 36.79 25.30 39.00
N LEU A 35 35.63 25.09 38.39
CA LEU A 35 34.45 25.94 38.60
C LEU A 35 33.97 25.90 40.06
N GLU A 36 33.91 24.73 40.67
CA GLU A 36 33.52 24.56 42.07
C GLU A 36 34.48 25.29 43.01
N ILE A 37 35.80 25.14 42.81
CA ILE A 37 36.83 25.82 43.62
C ILE A 37 36.73 27.34 43.47
N THR A 38 36.58 27.85 42.24
CA THR A 38 36.47 29.29 41.99
C THR A 38 35.19 29.89 42.57
N GLN A 39 34.06 29.17 42.51
CA GLN A 39 32.81 29.58 43.16
C GLN A 39 32.94 29.62 44.68
N ASN A 40 33.59 28.62 45.29
CA ASN A 40 33.84 28.61 46.73
C ASN A 40 34.73 29.79 47.16
N ARG A 41 35.80 30.09 46.40
CA ARG A 41 36.68 31.24 46.68
C ARG A 41 35.99 32.59 46.49
N TYR A 42 35.11 32.72 45.49
CA TYR A 42 34.30 33.92 45.29
C TYR A 42 33.34 34.14 46.46
N THR A 43 32.66 33.08 46.92
CA THR A 43 31.73 33.12 48.06
C THR A 43 32.45 33.50 49.36
N ALA A 44 33.71 33.09 49.50
CA ALA A 44 34.58 33.48 50.62
C ALA A 44 35.19 34.89 50.49
N GLY A 45 34.91 35.63 49.41
CA GLY A 45 35.42 36.99 49.17
C GLY A 45 36.88 37.07 48.69
N ILE A 46 37.48 35.94 48.28
CA ILE A 46 38.91 35.81 47.96
C ILE A 46 39.18 35.86 46.45
N ALA A 47 38.18 35.63 45.60
CA ALA A 47 38.30 35.65 44.13
C ALA A 47 37.31 36.62 43.48
N ALA A 48 37.61 37.08 42.26
CA ALA A 48 36.73 37.97 41.52
C ALA A 48 35.63 37.20 40.78
N LYS A 49 34.48 37.85 40.56
CA LYS A 49 33.36 37.25 39.79
C LYS A 49 33.78 36.90 38.34
N THR A 50 34.73 37.64 37.79
CA THR A 50 35.32 37.39 36.46
C THR A 50 35.98 36.02 36.36
N ASP A 51 36.60 35.53 37.43
CA ASP A 51 37.27 34.23 37.46
C ASP A 51 36.25 33.09 37.37
N VAL A 52 35.10 33.25 38.04
CA VAL A 52 33.97 32.32 37.96
C VAL A 52 33.39 32.31 36.56
N LEU A 53 33.17 33.47 35.95
CA LEU A 53 32.65 33.57 34.57
C LEU A 53 33.60 32.95 33.55
N GLN A 54 34.91 33.10 33.74
CA GLN A 54 35.92 32.46 32.91
C GLN A 54 35.88 30.93 33.03
N ALA A 55 35.84 30.41 34.27
CA ALA A 55 35.72 28.96 34.51
C ALA A 55 34.40 28.39 33.96
N GLN A 56 33.28 29.11 34.09
CA GLN A 56 32.00 28.74 33.49
C GLN A 56 32.08 28.69 31.96
N THR A 57 32.73 29.67 31.34
CA THR A 57 32.89 29.73 29.88
C THR A 57 33.72 28.55 29.37
N GLN A 58 34.81 28.19 30.05
CA GLN A 58 35.63 27.03 29.69
C GLN A 58 34.85 25.72 29.77
N LEU A 59 34.06 25.53 30.84
CA LEU A 59 33.19 24.37 30.98
C LEU A 59 32.10 24.32 29.90
N ALA A 60 31.49 25.46 29.58
CA ALA A 60 30.46 25.56 28.55
C ALA A 60 31.01 25.22 27.15
N THR A 61 32.19 25.72 26.81
CA THR A 61 32.87 25.39 25.55
C THR A 61 33.20 23.90 25.46
N ALA A 62 33.75 23.30 26.53
CA ALA A 62 34.04 21.86 26.55
C ALA A 62 32.77 21.01 26.44
N LYS A 63 31.65 21.44 27.04
CA LYS A 63 30.34 20.75 26.90
C LYS A 63 29.81 20.85 25.47
N ALA A 64 30.00 21.99 24.80
CA ALA A 64 29.60 22.15 23.40
C ALA A 64 30.41 21.23 22.47
N GLU A 65 31.70 21.05 22.76
CA GLU A 65 32.58 20.13 22.03
C GLU A 65 32.18 18.66 22.22
N ASP A 66 31.81 18.26 23.45
CA ASP A 66 31.29 16.91 23.73
C ASP A 66 30.00 16.63 22.95
N ALA A 67 29.07 17.59 22.92
CA ALA A 67 27.87 17.49 22.11
C ALA A 67 28.18 17.38 20.60
N GLY A 68 29.27 18.01 20.14
CA GLY A 68 29.80 17.85 18.79
C GLY A 68 30.25 16.43 18.50
N LEU A 69 31.08 15.85 19.37
CA LEU A 69 31.60 14.48 19.24
C LEU A 69 30.48 13.44 19.31
N VAL A 70 29.45 13.65 20.13
CA VAL A 70 28.26 12.80 20.18
C VAL A 70 27.55 12.76 18.82
N ARG A 71 27.37 13.91 18.16
CA ARG A 71 26.76 13.97 16.82
C ARG A 71 27.61 13.26 15.77
N THR A 72 28.93 13.49 15.78
CA THR A 72 29.86 12.83 14.85
C THR A 72 29.83 11.32 15.01
N ARG A 73 29.80 10.83 16.27
CA ARG A 73 29.69 9.40 16.59
C ARG A 73 28.41 8.80 15.99
N ALA A 74 27.26 9.46 16.21
CA ALA A 74 25.97 9.01 15.67
C ALA A 74 25.96 8.98 14.13
N GLN A 75 26.61 9.93 13.46
CA GLN A 75 26.75 9.95 11.99
C GLN A 75 27.61 8.78 11.49
N LEU A 76 28.68 8.44 12.20
CA LEU A 76 29.54 7.31 11.86
C LEU A 76 28.85 5.96 12.08
N GLU A 77 28.11 5.81 13.18
CA GLU A 77 27.26 4.63 13.43
C GLU A 77 26.19 4.47 12.35
N HIS A 78 25.53 5.57 11.95
CA HIS A 78 24.60 5.58 10.83
C HIS A 78 25.26 5.11 9.53
N ALA A 79 26.43 5.68 9.19
CA ALA A 79 27.15 5.31 7.98
C ALA A 79 27.63 3.85 7.99
N ILE A 80 28.07 3.31 9.14
CA ILE A 80 28.46 1.90 9.28
C ILE A 80 27.24 1.00 9.11
N ALA A 81 26.14 1.31 9.77
CA ALA A 81 24.93 0.49 9.70
C ALA A 81 24.32 0.46 8.29
N VAL A 82 24.27 1.61 7.61
CA VAL A 82 23.86 1.68 6.19
C VAL A 82 24.75 0.79 5.30
N LEU A 83 26.06 0.73 5.58
CA LEU A 83 26.99 -0.12 4.83
C LEU A 83 26.85 -1.62 5.15
N VAL A 84 26.36 -1.96 6.35
CA VAL A 84 26.13 -3.34 6.81
C VAL A 84 24.68 -3.80 6.57
N GLY A 85 23.80 -2.90 6.13
CA GLY A 85 22.38 -3.17 5.87
C GLY A 85 21.51 -3.13 7.12
N ASP A 86 22.01 -2.53 8.20
CA ASP A 86 21.28 -2.32 9.46
C ASP A 86 20.70 -0.89 9.53
N MET A 87 19.57 -0.73 10.22
CA MET A 87 18.95 0.58 10.48
C MET A 87 19.19 0.94 11.95
N PRO A 88 20.24 1.69 12.30
CA PRO A 88 20.66 1.87 13.68
C PRO A 88 19.71 2.78 14.47
N ALA A 89 18.91 3.61 13.77
CA ALA A 89 17.88 4.42 14.40
C ALA A 89 16.71 3.58 14.98
N VAL A 90 16.53 2.33 14.52
CA VAL A 90 15.47 1.43 14.97
C VAL A 90 15.98 0.11 15.56
N ASN A 91 17.30 -0.13 15.57
CA ASN A 91 17.94 -1.31 16.20
C ASN A 91 17.25 -2.65 15.84
N GLY A 92 16.89 -2.82 14.57
CA GLY A 92 16.23 -4.02 14.04
C GLY A 92 14.69 -3.97 14.07
N VAL A 93 14.07 -5.14 13.99
CA VAL A 93 12.60 -5.28 13.79
C VAL A 93 11.81 -5.11 15.07
N ALA A 94 12.33 -5.60 16.21
CA ALA A 94 11.60 -5.63 17.47
C ALA A 94 11.18 -4.23 17.95
N PRO A 95 12.04 -3.19 17.95
CA PRO A 95 11.64 -1.86 18.44
C PRO A 95 10.56 -1.21 17.58
N VAL A 96 10.56 -1.47 16.27
CA VAL A 96 9.52 -0.98 15.35
C VAL A 96 8.17 -1.63 15.68
N ILE A 97 8.16 -2.94 15.91
CA ILE A 97 6.95 -3.69 16.27
C ILE A 97 6.45 -3.25 17.66
N GLU A 98 7.33 -3.11 18.64
CA GLU A 98 6.98 -2.66 19.99
C GLU A 98 6.39 -1.24 19.96
N HIS A 99 6.99 -0.32 19.19
CA HIS A 99 6.43 1.01 19.01
C HIS A 99 5.09 0.97 18.27
N ALA A 100 4.93 0.11 17.25
CA ALA A 100 3.65 -0.10 16.56
C ALA A 100 2.57 -0.62 17.52
N ALA A 101 2.90 -1.56 18.39
CA ALA A 101 2.00 -2.11 19.40
C ALA A 101 1.61 -1.06 20.44
N ALA A 102 2.57 -0.33 20.97
CA ALA A 102 2.32 0.77 21.91
C ALA A 102 1.45 1.88 21.30
N ALA A 103 1.59 2.13 20.00
CA ALA A 103 0.77 3.09 19.25
C ALA A 103 -0.58 2.53 18.75
N GLY A 104 -0.99 1.34 19.21
CA GLY A 104 -2.29 0.73 18.88
C GLY A 104 -2.42 0.27 17.42
N LYS A 105 -1.32 0.15 16.65
CA LYS A 105 -1.38 -0.16 15.21
C LYS A 105 -1.76 -1.61 14.89
N PHE A 106 -1.79 -2.49 15.89
CA PHE A 106 -2.26 -3.87 15.76
C PHE A 106 -3.74 -4.04 16.16
N GLU A 107 -4.45 -2.97 16.49
CA GLU A 107 -5.89 -3.03 16.71
C GLU A 107 -6.59 -3.35 15.38
N PHE A 108 -7.05 -4.60 15.25
CA PHE A 108 -7.70 -5.07 14.03
C PHE A 108 -9.11 -4.52 13.86
N TRP A 109 -9.84 -4.37 14.96
CA TRP A 109 -11.22 -3.92 14.93
C TRP A 109 -11.30 -2.39 14.88
N PRO A 110 -12.17 -1.81 14.03
CA PRO A 110 -12.45 -0.39 14.11
C PRO A 110 -13.11 -0.06 15.46
N PRO A 111 -13.16 1.23 15.86
CA PRO A 111 -13.99 1.66 16.96
C PRO A 111 -15.41 1.08 16.85
N LEU A 112 -16.01 0.66 17.97
CA LEU A 112 -17.35 0.04 18.00
C LEU A 112 -18.50 1.05 17.78
N GLU A 113 -18.27 1.99 16.88
CA GLU A 113 -19.23 2.96 16.40
C GLU A 113 -19.86 2.46 15.10
N TRP A 114 -21.16 2.70 14.95
CA TRP A 114 -21.92 2.21 13.79
C TRP A 114 -21.27 2.59 12.45
N ALA A 115 -20.88 3.85 12.27
CA ALA A 115 -20.27 4.33 11.03
C ALA A 115 -18.93 3.65 10.71
N ALA A 116 -18.10 3.42 11.72
CA ALA A 116 -16.79 2.79 11.55
C ALA A 116 -16.91 1.31 11.19
N ILE A 117 -17.81 0.58 11.88
CA ILE A 117 -18.11 -0.83 11.57
C ILE A 117 -18.69 -0.95 10.16
N VAL A 118 -19.66 -0.12 9.80
CA VAL A 118 -20.27 -0.15 8.47
C VAL A 118 -19.24 0.11 7.39
N THR A 119 -18.35 1.10 7.58
CA THR A 119 -17.28 1.41 6.61
C THR A 119 -16.27 0.27 6.49
N PHE A 120 -15.88 -0.34 7.59
CA PHE A 120 -14.97 -1.48 7.62
C PHE A 120 -15.56 -2.71 6.89
N VAL A 121 -16.79 -3.09 7.25
CA VAL A 121 -17.52 -4.18 6.59
C VAL A 121 -17.76 -3.84 5.11
N ALA A 122 -18.06 -2.58 4.80
CA ALA A 122 -18.27 -2.13 3.44
C ALA A 122 -17.02 -2.31 2.57
N GLY A 123 -15.85 -1.90 3.07
CA GLY A 123 -14.58 -2.10 2.38
C GLY A 123 -14.28 -3.57 2.15
N LEU A 124 -14.44 -4.40 3.19
CA LEU A 124 -14.22 -5.84 3.12
C LEU A 124 -15.14 -6.52 2.10
N LEU A 125 -16.43 -6.21 2.10
CA LEU A 125 -17.39 -6.79 1.15
C LEU A 125 -17.16 -6.27 -0.27
N THR A 126 -16.85 -4.97 -0.43
CA THR A 126 -16.60 -4.38 -1.75
C THR A 126 -15.38 -5.00 -2.41
N MET A 127 -14.24 -5.04 -1.72
CA MET A 127 -13.02 -5.63 -2.29
C MET A 127 -13.09 -7.16 -2.31
N GLY A 128 -13.57 -7.78 -1.23
CA GLY A 128 -13.65 -9.23 -1.10
C GLY A 128 -14.62 -9.84 -2.09
N LEU A 129 -15.91 -9.50 -2.01
CA LEU A 129 -16.93 -10.08 -2.90
C LEU A 129 -16.85 -9.53 -4.32
N GLY A 130 -16.51 -8.24 -4.47
CA GLY A 130 -16.33 -7.62 -5.79
C GLY A 130 -15.16 -8.19 -6.59
N SER A 131 -14.16 -8.80 -5.94
CA SER A 131 -13.04 -9.45 -6.64
C SER A 131 -13.39 -10.81 -7.24
N ILE A 132 -14.40 -11.51 -6.71
CA ILE A 132 -14.76 -12.87 -7.15
C ILE A 132 -15.13 -12.93 -8.64
N PRO A 133 -15.95 -12.00 -9.20
CA PRO A 133 -16.32 -12.04 -10.61
C PRO A 133 -15.22 -11.54 -11.57
N GLN A 134 -14.02 -11.18 -11.08
CA GLN A 134 -13.03 -10.54 -11.94
C GLN A 134 -12.39 -11.50 -12.94
N GLN A 135 -12.16 -10.97 -14.14
CA GLN A 135 -11.66 -11.74 -15.28
C GLN A 135 -10.26 -12.33 -15.07
N ASP A 136 -9.37 -11.62 -14.38
CA ASP A 136 -8.01 -12.07 -14.09
C ASP A 136 -7.97 -13.29 -13.16
N VAL A 137 -8.89 -13.37 -12.19
CA VAL A 137 -9.09 -14.55 -11.34
C VAL A 137 -9.49 -15.75 -12.18
N PHE A 138 -10.50 -15.59 -13.06
CA PHE A 138 -10.94 -16.66 -13.96
C PHE A 138 -9.87 -17.09 -14.96
N GLN A 139 -9.10 -16.15 -15.50
CA GLN A 139 -8.00 -16.46 -16.42
C GLN A 139 -6.95 -17.34 -15.75
N ARG A 140 -6.58 -17.05 -14.50
CA ARG A 140 -5.61 -17.86 -13.73
C ARG A 140 -6.17 -19.24 -13.37
N ALA A 141 -7.44 -19.30 -12.96
CA ALA A 141 -8.09 -20.57 -12.65
C ALA A 141 -8.18 -21.47 -13.89
N ASN A 142 -8.59 -20.93 -15.03
CA ASN A 142 -8.75 -21.68 -16.28
C ASN A 142 -7.42 -22.05 -16.95
N ALA A 143 -6.34 -21.33 -16.65
CA ALA A 143 -4.99 -21.70 -17.10
C ALA A 143 -4.34 -22.79 -16.23
N SER A 144 -4.96 -23.17 -15.10
CA SER A 144 -4.44 -24.19 -14.21
C SER A 144 -4.66 -25.59 -14.79
N LYS A 145 -3.65 -26.46 -14.64
CA LYS A 145 -3.68 -27.83 -15.18
C LYS A 145 -4.73 -28.73 -14.51
N SER A 146 -5.16 -28.41 -13.30
CA SER A 146 -6.19 -29.14 -12.56
C SER A 146 -6.87 -28.23 -11.53
N GLU A 147 -8.06 -28.63 -11.11
CA GLU A 147 -8.82 -27.94 -10.06
C GLU A 147 -8.02 -27.83 -8.76
N ARG A 148 -7.33 -28.91 -8.36
CA ARG A 148 -6.48 -28.92 -7.15
C ARG A 148 -5.39 -27.84 -7.22
N ILE A 149 -4.78 -27.65 -8.39
CA ILE A 149 -3.76 -26.61 -8.59
C ILE A 149 -4.38 -25.22 -8.54
N ALA A 150 -5.57 -25.02 -9.14
CA ALA A 150 -6.26 -23.75 -9.10
C ALA A 150 -6.61 -23.33 -7.65
N VAL A 151 -7.14 -24.25 -6.85
CA VAL A 151 -7.51 -23.99 -5.44
C VAL A 151 -6.27 -23.69 -4.59
N TRP A 152 -5.31 -24.63 -4.54
CA TRP A 152 -4.15 -24.46 -3.66
C TRP A 152 -3.22 -23.36 -4.13
N GLY A 153 -3.11 -23.11 -5.44
CA GLY A 153 -2.37 -21.98 -5.98
C GLY A 153 -2.95 -20.64 -5.50
N THR A 154 -4.28 -20.52 -5.48
CA THR A 154 -4.96 -19.32 -4.97
C THR A 154 -4.78 -19.15 -3.46
N VAL A 155 -4.93 -20.23 -2.69
CA VAL A 155 -4.75 -20.19 -1.22
C VAL A 155 -3.31 -19.83 -0.85
N ILE A 156 -2.32 -20.50 -1.45
CA ILE A 156 -0.90 -20.20 -1.21
C ILE A 156 -0.58 -18.77 -1.62
N GLY A 157 -1.08 -18.33 -2.79
CA GLY A 157 -0.91 -16.96 -3.25
C GLY A 157 -1.47 -15.94 -2.26
N GLY A 158 -2.68 -16.17 -1.73
CA GLY A 158 -3.30 -15.31 -0.72
C GLY A 158 -2.55 -15.31 0.62
N VAL A 159 -2.03 -16.45 1.08
CA VAL A 159 -1.22 -16.52 2.30
C VAL A 159 0.11 -15.77 2.13
N LEU A 160 0.80 -16.00 1.01
CA LEU A 160 2.04 -15.29 0.70
C LEU A 160 1.81 -13.79 0.56
N TYR A 161 0.66 -13.36 0.05
CA TYR A 161 0.29 -11.95 -0.05
C TYR A 161 0.38 -11.23 1.30
N PHE A 162 -0.08 -11.85 2.40
CA PHE A 162 0.03 -11.24 3.74
C PHE A 162 1.49 -11.07 4.19
N VAL A 163 2.36 -12.03 3.87
CA VAL A 163 3.79 -11.97 4.19
C VAL A 163 4.47 -10.84 3.41
N PHE A 164 4.21 -10.75 2.10
CA PHE A 164 4.81 -9.72 1.27
C PHE A 164 4.23 -8.33 1.51
N ALA A 165 2.94 -8.22 1.85
CA ALA A 165 2.29 -6.95 2.19
C ALA A 165 2.82 -6.37 3.51
N ALA A 166 3.26 -7.22 4.44
CA ALA A 166 3.86 -6.77 5.69
C ALA A 166 5.16 -5.98 5.48
N VAL A 167 5.94 -6.28 4.44
CA VAL A 167 7.24 -5.63 4.16
C VAL A 167 7.11 -4.12 3.91
N PRO A 168 6.34 -3.64 2.91
CA PRO A 168 6.19 -2.20 2.68
C PRO A 168 5.47 -1.51 3.84
N ILE A 169 4.54 -2.17 4.53
CA ILE A 169 3.88 -1.61 5.73
C ILE A 169 4.91 -1.37 6.84
N TYR A 170 5.74 -2.38 7.13
CA TYR A 170 6.84 -2.28 8.09
C TYR A 170 7.81 -1.15 7.73
N LEU A 171 8.27 -1.08 6.47
CA LEU A 171 9.20 -0.05 6.03
C LEU A 171 8.60 1.36 6.12
N THR A 172 7.33 1.50 5.77
CA THR A 172 6.61 2.78 5.87
C THR A 172 6.46 3.21 7.33
N TYR A 173 6.16 2.28 8.24
CA TYR A 173 6.09 2.59 9.67
C TYR A 173 7.47 2.90 10.25
N ALA A 174 8.51 2.14 9.88
CA ALA A 174 9.89 2.40 10.29
C ALA A 174 10.35 3.80 9.87
N ALA A 175 9.92 4.31 8.70
CA ALA A 175 10.21 5.67 8.27
C ALA A 175 9.79 6.73 9.30
N THR A 176 8.65 6.52 9.99
CA THR A 176 8.16 7.44 11.03
C THR A 176 9.09 7.52 12.25
N LEU A 177 9.90 6.48 12.49
CA LEU A 177 10.85 6.40 13.59
C LEU A 177 12.24 6.91 13.19
N VAL A 178 12.66 6.60 11.95
CA VAL A 178 13.97 6.95 11.44
C VAL A 178 14.05 8.43 11.06
N ASP A 179 13.01 8.96 10.42
CA ASP A 179 12.96 10.36 9.99
C ASP A 179 11.52 10.92 10.12
N PRO A 180 11.11 11.31 11.34
CA PRO A 180 9.77 11.81 11.59
C PRO A 180 9.46 13.11 10.81
N ALA A 181 10.45 13.97 10.59
CA ALA A 181 10.28 15.25 9.91
C ALA A 181 10.01 15.06 8.42
N LEU A 182 10.82 14.24 7.75
CA LEU A 182 10.57 13.85 6.36
C LEU A 182 9.21 13.17 6.24
N THR A 183 8.95 12.18 7.09
CA THR A 183 7.71 11.41 7.03
C THR A 183 6.48 12.28 7.24
N ALA A 184 6.49 13.19 8.21
CA ALA A 184 5.38 14.12 8.44
C ALA A 184 5.16 15.06 7.23
N SER A 185 6.24 15.58 6.64
CA SER A 185 6.14 16.47 5.47
C SER A 185 5.57 15.76 4.24
N VAL A 186 5.97 14.51 4.00
CA VAL A 186 5.50 13.71 2.87
C VAL A 186 4.08 13.24 3.10
N LEU A 187 3.75 12.79 4.32
CA LEU A 187 2.41 12.35 4.69
C LEU A 187 1.37 13.47 4.53
N ALA A 188 1.76 14.72 4.79
CA ALA A 188 0.90 15.88 4.59
C ALA A 188 0.63 16.20 3.11
N GLN A 189 1.48 15.75 2.19
CA GLN A 189 1.34 15.97 0.74
C GLN A 189 0.72 14.76 0.05
N ASP A 190 1.35 13.59 0.19
CA ASP A 190 0.89 12.33 -0.37
C ASP A 190 1.44 11.14 0.43
N ALA A 191 0.55 10.47 1.17
CA ALA A 191 0.87 9.28 1.94
C ALA A 191 1.50 8.16 1.09
N GLN A 192 1.21 8.10 -0.22
CA GLN A 192 1.73 7.06 -1.12
C GLN A 192 3.22 7.27 -1.44
N GLN A 193 3.75 8.48 -1.23
CA GLN A 193 5.16 8.81 -1.47
C GLN A 193 6.06 8.54 -0.27
N VAL A 194 5.53 8.19 0.90
CA VAL A 194 6.34 7.99 2.12
C VAL A 194 7.42 6.92 1.89
N LEU A 195 7.04 5.76 1.37
CA LEU A 195 7.99 4.67 1.13
C LEU A 195 9.03 5.01 0.04
N PRO A 196 8.64 5.49 -1.16
CA PRO A 196 9.61 5.95 -2.17
C PRO A 196 10.57 7.04 -1.66
N ALA A 197 10.06 8.04 -0.93
CA ALA A 197 10.85 9.13 -0.39
C ALA A 197 11.83 8.63 0.67
N PHE A 198 11.37 7.76 1.57
CA PHE A 198 12.22 7.14 2.59
C PHE A 198 13.36 6.33 1.96
N ILE A 199 13.06 5.49 0.96
CA ILE A 199 14.06 4.69 0.24
C ILE A 199 15.08 5.58 -0.48
N LYS A 200 14.62 6.65 -1.14
CA LYS A 200 15.50 7.57 -1.86
C LYS A 200 16.43 8.32 -0.91
N ALA A 201 15.95 8.70 0.28
CA ALA A 201 16.70 9.47 1.26
C ALA A 201 17.69 8.62 2.07
N HIS A 202 17.30 7.39 2.45
CA HIS A 202 18.00 6.62 3.48
C HIS A 202 18.66 5.32 2.99
N LEU A 203 18.28 4.77 1.83
CA LEU A 203 18.89 3.53 1.32
C LEU A 203 20.04 3.80 0.35
N PRO A 204 21.06 2.91 0.30
CA PRO A 204 22.15 3.02 -0.65
C PRO A 204 21.69 2.76 -2.09
N LEU A 205 22.43 3.29 -3.07
CA LEU A 205 22.07 3.27 -4.49
C LEU A 205 21.67 1.88 -5.02
N TYR A 206 22.39 0.81 -4.65
CA TYR A 206 22.07 -0.54 -5.12
C TYR A 206 20.69 -1.01 -4.64
N ALA A 207 20.30 -0.69 -3.40
CA ALA A 207 19.00 -1.03 -2.85
C ALA A 207 17.90 -0.20 -3.51
N GLN A 208 18.17 1.07 -3.81
CA GLN A 208 17.25 1.90 -4.60
C GLN A 208 17.03 1.31 -6.00
N ILE A 209 18.09 0.89 -6.70
CA ILE A 209 18.00 0.24 -8.02
C ILE A 209 17.13 -1.02 -7.95
N ILE A 210 17.35 -1.87 -6.94
CA ILE A 210 16.55 -3.07 -6.73
C ILE A 210 15.09 -2.70 -6.47
N PHE A 211 14.82 -1.74 -5.57
CA PHE A 211 13.46 -1.33 -5.22
C PHE A 211 12.71 -0.75 -6.43
N TYR A 212 13.26 0.26 -7.09
CA TYR A 212 12.60 0.89 -8.23
C TYR A 212 12.51 -0.05 -9.43
N GLY A 213 13.52 -0.91 -9.64
CA GLY A 213 13.47 -1.96 -10.67
C GLY A 213 12.35 -2.98 -10.40
N ALA A 214 12.21 -3.45 -9.16
CA ALA A 214 11.13 -4.35 -8.75
C ALA A 214 9.76 -3.67 -8.84
N LEU A 215 9.65 -2.42 -8.40
CA LEU A 215 8.42 -1.61 -8.50
C LEU A 215 7.96 -1.49 -9.96
N LEU A 216 8.86 -1.08 -10.86
CA LEU A 216 8.56 -0.99 -12.29
C LEU A 216 8.20 -2.36 -12.90
N SER A 217 8.89 -3.43 -12.50
CA SER A 217 8.60 -4.79 -12.95
C SER A 217 7.19 -5.24 -12.54
N VAL A 218 6.81 -5.03 -11.29
CA VAL A 218 5.48 -5.38 -10.77
C VAL A 218 4.39 -4.56 -11.47
N ILE A 219 4.60 -3.25 -11.63
CA ILE A 219 3.69 -2.36 -12.36
C ILE A 219 3.49 -2.86 -13.80
N MET A 220 4.58 -3.14 -14.52
CA MET A 220 4.51 -3.60 -15.92
C MET A 220 3.84 -4.97 -16.05
N SER A 221 4.11 -5.91 -15.15
CA SER A 221 3.49 -7.24 -15.17
C SER A 221 1.97 -7.16 -14.94
N THR A 222 1.54 -6.27 -14.05
CA THR A 222 0.12 -6.07 -13.73
C THR A 222 -0.58 -5.31 -14.85
N ALA A 223 -0.02 -4.19 -15.30
CA ALA A 223 -0.56 -3.38 -16.38
C ALA A 223 -0.77 -4.20 -17.66
N SER A 224 0.18 -5.08 -18.01
CA SER A 224 0.04 -5.98 -19.16
C SER A 224 -1.17 -6.90 -19.01
N GLY A 225 -1.34 -7.55 -17.85
CA GLY A 225 -2.49 -8.42 -17.58
C GLY A 225 -3.83 -7.67 -17.56
N THR A 226 -3.90 -6.54 -16.88
CA THR A 226 -5.13 -5.75 -16.72
C THR A 226 -5.54 -5.00 -17.98
N LEU A 227 -4.60 -4.70 -18.90
CA LEU A 227 -4.93 -4.16 -20.23
C LEU A 227 -5.34 -5.26 -21.21
N LEU A 228 -4.73 -6.45 -21.10
CA LEU A 228 -5.03 -7.56 -22.01
C LEU A 228 -6.40 -8.18 -21.72
N ALA A 229 -6.77 -8.40 -20.46
CA ALA A 229 -8.03 -9.04 -20.09
C ALA A 229 -9.30 -8.35 -20.67
N PRO A 230 -9.52 -7.04 -20.49
CA PRO A 230 -10.66 -6.35 -21.08
C PRO A 230 -10.54 -6.30 -22.61
N SER A 231 -9.33 -6.13 -23.14
CA SER A 231 -9.12 -6.09 -24.60
C SER A 231 -9.49 -7.39 -25.29
N VAL A 232 -9.12 -8.54 -24.69
CA VAL A 232 -9.51 -9.86 -25.18
C VAL A 232 -11.02 -10.06 -25.03
N THR A 233 -11.59 -9.67 -23.89
CA THR A 233 -13.03 -9.80 -23.64
C THR A 233 -13.85 -8.99 -24.65
N ILE A 234 -13.49 -7.74 -24.92
CA ILE A 234 -14.14 -6.91 -25.94
C ILE A 234 -13.94 -7.52 -27.34
N SER A 235 -12.74 -8.02 -27.66
CA SER A 235 -12.45 -8.54 -29.00
C SER A 235 -13.18 -9.85 -29.29
N GLU A 236 -13.18 -10.79 -28.34
CA GLU A 236 -13.73 -12.14 -28.50
C GLU A 236 -15.22 -12.23 -28.16
N ASN A 237 -15.70 -11.50 -27.13
CA ASN A 237 -17.08 -11.67 -26.65
C ASN A 237 -18.02 -10.56 -27.14
N ILE A 238 -17.50 -9.42 -27.59
CA ILE A 238 -18.31 -8.32 -28.10
C ILE A 238 -18.10 -8.21 -29.61
N ILE A 239 -16.95 -7.73 -30.06
CA ILE A 239 -16.70 -7.40 -31.47
C ILE A 239 -16.91 -8.63 -32.38
N LYS A 240 -16.40 -9.79 -31.98
CA LYS A 240 -16.55 -11.03 -32.75
C LYS A 240 -17.99 -11.52 -32.84
N GLU A 241 -18.76 -11.38 -31.78
CA GLU A 241 -20.17 -11.81 -31.75
C GLU A 241 -21.05 -10.90 -32.62
N PHE A 242 -20.72 -9.59 -32.70
CA PHE A 242 -21.38 -8.66 -33.61
C PHE A 242 -20.94 -8.78 -35.08
N MET A 243 -19.90 -9.57 -35.37
CA MET A 243 -19.36 -9.73 -36.73
C MET A 243 -19.88 -11.03 -37.37
N PRO A 244 -20.19 -11.04 -38.69
CA PRO A 244 -20.71 -12.25 -39.34
C PRO A 244 -19.75 -13.45 -39.20
N HIS A 245 -20.23 -14.55 -38.61
CA HIS A 245 -19.44 -15.74 -38.21
C HIS A 245 -18.55 -16.35 -39.32
N HIS A 246 -18.81 -16.04 -40.59
CA HIS A 246 -18.08 -16.59 -41.74
C HIS A 246 -16.79 -15.83 -42.12
N ARG A 247 -16.36 -14.78 -41.39
CA ARG A 247 -15.29 -13.85 -41.87
C ARG A 247 -14.08 -13.62 -40.96
N MET A 248 -14.00 -14.23 -39.79
CA MET A 248 -12.91 -13.93 -38.85
C MET A 248 -11.75 -14.92 -38.93
N SER A 249 -10.76 -14.60 -39.76
CA SER A 249 -9.45 -15.29 -39.70
C SER A 249 -8.72 -14.94 -38.40
N GLN A 250 -7.95 -15.88 -37.85
CA GLN A 250 -7.05 -15.69 -36.71
C GLN A 250 -6.19 -14.41 -36.82
N LYS A 251 -5.72 -14.10 -38.04
CA LYS A 251 -4.92 -12.89 -38.31
C LYS A 251 -5.72 -11.60 -38.10
N LYS A 252 -7.01 -11.58 -38.48
CA LYS A 252 -7.88 -10.41 -38.30
C LYS A 252 -8.22 -10.21 -36.83
N LEU A 253 -8.56 -11.28 -36.12
CA LEU A 253 -8.82 -11.24 -34.68
C LEU A 253 -7.62 -10.70 -33.91
N LEU A 254 -6.40 -11.13 -34.24
CA LEU A 254 -5.19 -10.64 -33.60
C LEU A 254 -4.95 -9.14 -33.84
N TRP A 255 -5.25 -8.63 -35.04
CA TRP A 255 -5.21 -7.19 -35.32
C TRP A 255 -6.28 -6.40 -34.56
N ILE A 256 -7.50 -6.94 -34.45
CA ILE A 256 -8.57 -6.34 -33.65
C ILE A 256 -8.14 -6.25 -32.19
N THR A 257 -7.68 -7.36 -31.59
CA THR A 257 -7.23 -7.37 -30.20
C THR A 257 -6.12 -6.36 -29.95
N ARG A 258 -5.10 -6.28 -30.83
CA ARG A 258 -4.03 -5.27 -30.72
C ARG A 258 -4.55 -3.84 -30.82
N SER A 259 -5.51 -3.59 -31.70
CA SER A 259 -6.12 -2.25 -31.87
C SER A 259 -6.92 -1.87 -30.64
N VAL A 260 -7.71 -2.80 -30.08
CA VAL A 260 -8.46 -2.60 -28.84
C VAL A 260 -7.51 -2.32 -27.67
N VAL A 261 -6.39 -3.06 -27.56
CA VAL A 261 -5.37 -2.79 -26.52
C VAL A 261 -4.86 -1.36 -26.61
N VAL A 262 -4.51 -0.88 -27.82
CA VAL A 262 -3.98 0.48 -28.02
C VAL A 262 -5.03 1.53 -27.63
N VAL A 263 -6.26 1.40 -28.13
CA VAL A 263 -7.36 2.34 -27.82
C VAL A 263 -7.67 2.34 -26.32
N PHE A 264 -7.76 1.17 -25.71
CA PHE A 264 -8.05 1.05 -24.28
C PHE A 264 -6.91 1.63 -23.43
N THR A 265 -5.65 1.43 -23.82
CA THR A 265 -4.49 2.04 -23.17
C THR A 265 -4.56 3.56 -23.23
N LEU A 266 -4.92 4.14 -24.38
CA LEU A 266 -5.10 5.60 -24.49
C LEU A 266 -6.20 6.13 -23.57
N LEU A 267 -7.33 5.42 -23.46
CA LEU A 267 -8.41 5.79 -22.54
C LEU A 267 -7.95 5.74 -21.08
N VAL A 268 -7.19 4.70 -20.70
CA VAL A 268 -6.63 4.56 -19.35
C VAL A 268 -5.63 5.69 -19.06
N VAL A 269 -4.79 6.08 -20.03
CA VAL A 269 -3.86 7.21 -19.88
C VAL A 269 -4.62 8.53 -19.69
N VAL A 270 -5.66 8.79 -20.48
CA VAL A 270 -6.50 9.98 -20.33
C VAL A 270 -7.17 10.01 -18.95
N TYR A 271 -7.74 8.89 -18.52
CA TYR A 271 -8.34 8.78 -17.18
C TYR A 271 -7.30 8.98 -16.07
N SER A 272 -6.09 8.43 -16.22
CA SER A 272 -5.00 8.60 -15.27
C SER A 272 -4.55 10.07 -15.17
N LEU A 273 -4.48 10.79 -16.29
CA LEU A 273 -4.13 12.22 -16.31
C LEU A 273 -5.22 13.09 -15.66
N TRP A 274 -6.50 12.75 -15.90
CA TRP A 274 -7.62 13.42 -15.25
C TRP A 274 -7.66 13.15 -13.73
N SER A 275 -7.37 11.91 -13.34
CA SER A 275 -7.30 11.49 -11.94
C SER A 275 -6.23 12.25 -11.14
N LEU A 276 -5.11 12.63 -11.77
CA LEU A 276 -4.06 13.42 -11.11
C LEU A 276 -4.54 14.83 -10.71
N GLN A 277 -5.51 15.39 -11.44
CA GLN A 277 -6.06 16.71 -11.15
C GLN A 277 -7.19 16.67 -10.11
N SER A 278 -7.80 15.50 -9.91
CA SER A 278 -8.99 15.32 -9.06
C SER A 278 -8.67 14.79 -7.66
N GLU A 279 -7.37 14.74 -7.28
CA GLU A 279 -6.87 14.24 -5.99
C GLU A 279 -7.39 12.85 -5.57
N THR A 280 -7.85 12.03 -6.52
CA THR A 280 -8.37 10.70 -6.22
C THR A 280 -7.23 9.74 -5.90
N SER A 281 -7.19 9.24 -4.67
CA SER A 281 -6.17 8.28 -4.24
C SER A 281 -6.26 6.94 -4.99
N ILE A 282 -5.13 6.23 -5.13
CA ILE A 282 -5.09 4.89 -5.75
C ILE A 282 -6.05 3.93 -5.04
N HIS A 283 -6.14 4.01 -3.71
CA HIS A 283 -7.10 3.22 -2.93
C HIS A 283 -8.55 3.45 -3.39
N THR A 284 -8.94 4.70 -3.61
CA THR A 284 -10.30 5.06 -4.04
C THR A 284 -10.57 4.57 -5.46
N MET A 285 -9.59 4.70 -6.37
CA MET A 285 -9.70 4.19 -7.73
C MET A 285 -9.93 2.67 -7.75
N VAL A 286 -9.15 1.94 -6.95
CA VAL A 286 -9.27 0.49 -6.80
C VAL A 286 -10.64 0.12 -6.22
N ALA A 287 -11.06 0.77 -5.12
CA ALA A 287 -12.37 0.52 -4.51
C ALA A 287 -13.52 0.75 -5.50
N ASN A 288 -13.48 1.84 -6.27
CA ASN A 288 -14.49 2.14 -7.29
C ASN A 288 -14.56 1.09 -8.39
N ALA A 289 -13.42 0.52 -8.81
CA ALA A 289 -13.40 -0.56 -9.79
C ALA A 289 -14.08 -1.84 -9.31
N TYR A 290 -14.10 -2.09 -7.99
CA TYR A 290 -14.76 -3.25 -7.39
C TYR A 290 -16.25 -3.03 -7.09
N LYS A 291 -16.72 -1.78 -6.98
CA LYS A 291 -18.14 -1.47 -6.76
C LYS A 291 -19.03 -2.03 -7.88
N ILE A 292 -18.61 -1.85 -9.14
CA ILE A 292 -19.40 -2.29 -10.30
C ILE A 292 -19.56 -3.81 -10.35
N THR A 293 -18.49 -4.57 -10.09
CA THR A 293 -18.54 -6.04 -10.11
C THR A 293 -19.36 -6.58 -8.95
N LEU A 294 -19.28 -5.96 -7.78
CA LEU A 294 -20.13 -6.29 -6.64
C LEU A 294 -21.62 -6.05 -6.95
N ALA A 295 -21.97 -4.86 -7.44
CA ALA A 295 -23.35 -4.49 -7.70
C ALA A 295 -23.97 -5.29 -8.86
N CYS A 296 -23.21 -5.58 -9.91
CA CYS A 296 -23.76 -6.11 -11.16
C CYS A 296 -23.51 -7.60 -11.38
N ALA A 297 -22.32 -8.11 -11.03
CA ALA A 297 -21.86 -9.43 -11.48
C ALA A 297 -21.83 -10.49 -10.38
N PHE A 298 -21.61 -10.10 -9.13
CA PHE A 298 -21.48 -11.06 -8.02
C PHE A 298 -22.72 -11.93 -7.82
N VAL A 299 -23.89 -11.31 -7.67
CA VAL A 299 -25.17 -12.03 -7.45
C VAL A 299 -25.48 -13.03 -8.56
N PRO A 300 -25.51 -12.65 -9.86
CA PRO A 300 -25.87 -13.60 -10.91
C PRO A 300 -24.84 -14.73 -11.04
N LEU A 301 -23.55 -14.47 -10.79
CA LEU A 301 -22.51 -15.49 -10.77
C LEU A 301 -22.75 -16.52 -9.67
N VAL A 302 -22.90 -16.07 -8.42
CA VAL A 302 -23.12 -16.94 -7.25
C VAL A 302 -24.42 -17.72 -7.41
N ALA A 303 -25.48 -17.07 -7.84
CA ALA A 303 -26.76 -17.71 -8.08
C ALA A 303 -26.69 -18.73 -9.23
N GLY A 304 -25.98 -18.44 -10.32
CA GLY A 304 -25.77 -19.39 -11.42
C GLY A 304 -25.08 -20.69 -10.99
N LEU A 305 -24.07 -20.58 -10.11
CA LEU A 305 -23.33 -21.73 -9.58
C LEU A 305 -24.16 -22.51 -8.56
N TYR A 306 -24.72 -21.84 -7.55
CA TYR A 306 -25.27 -22.51 -6.37
C TYR A 306 -26.79 -22.61 -6.36
N TRP A 307 -27.52 -21.72 -7.04
CA TRP A 307 -28.98 -21.67 -6.98
C TRP A 307 -29.63 -22.41 -8.15
N LYS A 308 -30.30 -23.53 -7.85
CA LYS A 308 -30.94 -24.41 -8.86
C LYS A 308 -32.03 -23.71 -9.71
N ARG A 309 -32.60 -22.60 -9.24
CA ARG A 309 -33.66 -21.86 -9.96
C ARG A 309 -33.11 -20.70 -10.80
N ALA A 310 -31.80 -20.43 -10.74
CA ALA A 310 -31.16 -19.38 -11.52
C ALA A 310 -31.40 -19.59 -13.03
N ASN A 311 -31.68 -18.50 -13.73
CA ASN A 311 -31.88 -18.50 -15.19
C ASN A 311 -31.51 -17.14 -15.80
N ASN A 312 -31.48 -17.08 -17.13
CA ASN A 312 -31.03 -15.90 -17.88
C ASN A 312 -31.91 -14.66 -17.63
N ALA A 313 -33.21 -14.83 -17.38
CA ALA A 313 -34.10 -13.69 -17.07
C ALA A 313 -33.79 -13.10 -15.69
N GLY A 314 -33.59 -13.96 -14.68
CA GLY A 314 -33.08 -13.57 -13.38
C GLY A 314 -31.74 -12.83 -13.48
N ALA A 315 -30.78 -13.41 -14.22
CA ALA A 315 -29.46 -12.81 -14.39
C ALA A 315 -29.52 -11.43 -15.08
N GLY A 316 -30.29 -11.30 -16.16
CA GLY A 316 -30.48 -10.02 -16.84
C GLY A 316 -31.11 -8.95 -15.94
N LEU A 317 -32.17 -9.31 -15.20
CA LEU A 317 -32.83 -8.38 -14.28
C LEU A 317 -31.92 -8.00 -13.10
N SER A 318 -31.13 -8.95 -12.58
CA SER A 318 -30.11 -8.72 -11.55
C SER A 318 -29.11 -7.66 -11.99
N ILE A 319 -28.54 -7.80 -13.19
CA ILE A 319 -27.54 -6.87 -13.73
C ILE A 319 -28.14 -5.47 -13.91
N VAL A 320 -29.32 -5.37 -14.55
CA VAL A 320 -29.95 -4.07 -14.84
C VAL A 320 -30.36 -3.35 -13.57
N LEU A 321 -31.05 -4.03 -12.64
CA LEU A 321 -31.46 -3.41 -11.38
C LEU A 321 -30.27 -3.06 -10.49
N GLY A 322 -29.24 -3.92 -10.44
CA GLY A 322 -28.03 -3.65 -9.68
C GLY A 322 -27.28 -2.41 -10.18
N LEU A 323 -27.07 -2.33 -11.50
CA LEU A 323 -26.38 -1.20 -12.14
C LEU A 323 -27.16 0.11 -11.95
N THR A 324 -28.46 0.10 -12.25
CA THR A 324 -29.29 1.30 -12.19
C THR A 324 -29.45 1.81 -10.77
N ALA A 325 -29.70 0.93 -9.79
CA ALA A 325 -29.82 1.32 -8.39
C ALA A 325 -28.52 1.86 -7.82
N TRP A 326 -27.38 1.23 -8.14
CA TRP A 326 -26.07 1.73 -7.71
C TRP A 326 -25.79 3.13 -8.27
N ILE A 327 -25.89 3.31 -9.58
CA ILE A 327 -25.63 4.61 -10.23
C ILE A 327 -26.58 5.67 -9.69
N ALA A 328 -27.88 5.37 -9.57
CA ALA A 328 -28.84 6.31 -9.02
C ALA A 328 -28.47 6.75 -7.60
N MET A 329 -28.02 5.83 -6.75
CA MET A 329 -27.59 6.16 -5.39
C MET A 329 -26.29 6.95 -5.34
N GLU A 330 -25.37 6.74 -6.28
CA GLU A 330 -24.15 7.56 -6.37
C GLU A 330 -24.49 9.04 -6.66
N PHE A 331 -25.58 9.32 -7.38
CA PHE A 331 -26.05 10.69 -7.64
C PHE A 331 -26.96 11.25 -6.54
N ILE A 332 -27.82 10.43 -5.95
CA ILE A 332 -28.83 10.89 -4.98
C ILE A 332 -28.24 11.03 -3.57
N ALA A 333 -27.45 10.06 -3.14
CA ALA A 333 -26.93 10.01 -1.77
C ALA A 333 -25.56 9.29 -1.72
N PRO A 334 -24.49 9.90 -2.27
CA PRO A 334 -23.15 9.30 -2.29
C PRO A 334 -22.59 9.03 -0.88
N GLU A 335 -22.99 9.85 0.09
CA GLU A 335 -22.55 9.75 1.50
C GLU A 335 -23.61 9.10 2.42
N ALA A 336 -24.56 8.36 1.84
CA ALA A 336 -25.54 7.63 2.65
C ALA A 336 -24.87 6.65 3.62
N ALA A 337 -25.50 6.45 4.79
CA ALA A 337 -25.03 5.48 5.78
C ALA A 337 -24.88 4.07 5.19
N LEU A 338 -25.74 3.70 4.24
CA LEU A 338 -25.57 2.53 3.39
C LEU A 338 -24.94 2.96 2.06
N GLN A 339 -23.69 2.57 1.83
CA GLN A 339 -22.96 2.98 0.63
C GLN A 339 -23.69 2.53 -0.66
N PRO A 340 -23.65 3.33 -1.74
CA PRO A 340 -24.45 3.10 -2.95
C PRO A 340 -24.34 1.69 -3.56
N GLN A 341 -23.15 1.09 -3.55
CA GLN A 341 -22.93 -0.24 -4.11
C GLN A 341 -23.70 -1.36 -3.38
N PHE A 342 -24.05 -1.18 -2.10
CA PHE A 342 -24.89 -2.13 -1.37
C PHE A 342 -26.35 -2.04 -1.78
N VAL A 343 -26.83 -0.85 -2.11
CA VAL A 343 -28.16 -0.70 -2.70
C VAL A 343 -28.21 -1.40 -4.06
N GLY A 344 -27.15 -1.24 -4.87
CA GLY A 344 -26.96 -2.02 -6.09
C GLY A 344 -26.97 -3.52 -5.84
N LEU A 345 -26.20 -4.01 -4.87
CA LEU A 345 -26.15 -5.43 -4.50
C LEU A 345 -27.52 -5.99 -4.10
N LEU A 346 -28.28 -5.26 -3.28
CA LEU A 346 -29.63 -5.64 -2.85
C LEU A 346 -30.62 -5.63 -4.01
N ALA A 347 -30.57 -4.61 -4.87
CA ALA A 347 -31.39 -4.54 -6.07
C ALA A 347 -31.08 -5.68 -7.05
N SER A 348 -29.80 -6.03 -7.18
CA SER A 348 -29.33 -7.16 -7.96
C SER A 348 -29.88 -8.48 -7.41
N ALA A 349 -29.79 -8.71 -6.09
CA ALA A 349 -30.38 -9.87 -5.42
C ALA A 349 -31.90 -9.95 -5.63
N ALA A 350 -32.62 -8.83 -5.48
CA ALA A 350 -34.05 -8.76 -5.72
C ALA A 350 -34.40 -9.07 -7.18
N GLY A 351 -33.64 -8.54 -8.14
CA GLY A 351 -33.78 -8.83 -9.56
C GLY A 351 -33.53 -10.30 -9.88
N MET A 352 -32.49 -10.89 -9.31
CA MET A 352 -32.17 -12.30 -9.48
C MET A 352 -33.31 -13.17 -8.99
N ILE A 353 -33.87 -12.87 -7.82
CA ILE A 353 -35.00 -13.60 -7.23
C ILE A 353 -36.25 -13.45 -8.09
N ALA A 354 -36.64 -12.21 -8.42
CA ALA A 354 -37.86 -11.92 -9.15
C ALA A 354 -37.85 -12.54 -10.57
N GLY A 355 -36.76 -12.33 -11.32
CA GLY A 355 -36.63 -12.87 -12.67
C GLY A 355 -36.48 -14.40 -12.69
N SER A 356 -35.87 -14.98 -11.66
CA SER A 356 -35.70 -16.44 -11.59
C SER A 356 -37.00 -17.18 -11.23
N LEU A 357 -37.84 -16.60 -10.36
CA LEU A 357 -39.11 -17.20 -9.94
C LEU A 357 -40.25 -16.96 -10.93
N LYS A 358 -40.20 -15.87 -11.71
CA LYS A 358 -41.22 -15.51 -12.70
C LYS A 358 -40.61 -15.36 -14.11
N PRO A 359 -39.95 -16.39 -14.67
CA PRO A 359 -39.19 -16.25 -15.91
C PRO A 359 -40.08 -15.88 -17.11
N ARG A 360 -41.35 -16.32 -17.13
CA ARG A 360 -42.29 -16.03 -18.23
C ARG A 360 -42.67 -14.55 -18.36
N LEU A 361 -42.65 -13.79 -17.26
CA LEU A 361 -42.93 -12.35 -17.27
C LEU A 361 -41.80 -11.55 -17.91
N PHE A 362 -40.59 -12.11 -17.95
CA PHE A 362 -39.37 -11.44 -18.40
C PHE A 362 -38.69 -12.19 -19.56
N GLY A 363 -39.44 -12.99 -20.32
CA GLY A 363 -38.96 -13.67 -21.54
C GLY A 363 -37.99 -14.85 -21.34
N GLY A 364 -37.84 -15.35 -20.11
CA GLY A 364 -36.90 -16.43 -19.77
C GLY A 364 -37.39 -17.83 -20.15
N ARG A 365 -36.50 -18.64 -20.75
CA ARG A 365 -36.69 -20.09 -20.95
C ARG A 365 -36.38 -20.86 -19.65
N ARG A 366 -36.96 -22.04 -19.46
CA ARG A 366 -36.71 -22.92 -18.28
C ARG A 366 -35.20 -23.22 -18.15
N PRO A 367 -34.68 -23.41 -16.92
CA PRO A 367 -33.27 -23.74 -16.70
C PRO A 367 -32.86 -24.99 -17.48
N LEU A 368 -31.64 -24.98 -18.04
CA LEU A 368 -31.03 -26.15 -18.68
C LEU A 368 -30.86 -27.28 -17.65
N PRO A 369 -31.04 -28.57 -18.03
CA PRO A 369 -30.78 -29.69 -17.12
C PRO A 369 -29.29 -29.68 -16.73
N ARG A 370 -28.98 -29.80 -15.43
CA ARG A 370 -27.60 -29.95 -14.97
C ARG A 370 -27.09 -31.35 -15.35
N HIS A 371 -25.94 -31.44 -16.00
CA HIS A 371 -25.17 -32.68 -16.06
C HIS A 371 -24.64 -32.94 -14.64
N THR A 372 -25.13 -34.02 -14.02
CA THR A 372 -24.70 -34.53 -12.71
C THR A 372 -23.30 -35.08 -12.76
#